data_AF-A0A7J8CFZ4-F1
#
_entry.id   AF-A0A7J8CFZ4-F1
#
_cell.length_a   1.000
_cell.length_b   1.000
_cell.length_c   1.000
_cell.angle_alpha   90.00
_cell.angle_beta   90.00
_cell.angle_gamma   90.00
#
_symmetry.space_group_name_H-M   'P 1'
#
loop_
_entity.id
_entity.type
_entity.pdbx_description
1 polymer ?
#
loop_
_entity_poly.entity_id
_entity_poly.type
_entity_poly.pdbx_seq_one_letter_code
_entity_poly.pdbx_strand_id
1 'polypeptide(L)'
;MERNPPEGSGPVHVPFGQVVANEKWRGSQLAQGMQGKIKLVFEDGLTPVDFYLSSRSCILYVTEADLVGGSSYRKRLVRVRNVQEQTKEPRKNPFLGRKQTQISEPALLRTVQQIPGVGKVKAPLLLQKFPSIQQLSNASIQELEQVVGQAVAQQIHVFFTQSR
;
A
#
# COMPACT_ATOMS: atom_id res chain seq x y z
N MET A 1 46.30 16.27 6.67
CA MET A 1 45.20 17.17 6.31
C MET A 1 43.99 16.31 6.02
N GLU A 2 43.13 16.08 7.02
CA GLU A 2 41.85 15.40 6.81
C GLU A 2 40.94 16.31 6.00
N ARG A 3 40.57 15.84 4.80
CA ARG A 3 39.62 16.53 3.95
C ARG A 3 38.23 16.13 4.43
N ASN A 4 37.53 17.04 5.12
CA ASN A 4 36.12 16.87 5.45
C ASN A 4 35.33 16.47 4.18
N PRO A 5 34.46 15.45 4.24
CA PRO A 5 33.61 15.12 3.10
C PRO A 5 32.67 16.30 2.82
N PRO A 6 32.41 16.64 1.55
CA PRO A 6 31.57 17.78 1.21
C PRO A 6 30.17 17.58 1.77
N GLU A 7 29.81 18.41 2.74
CA GLU A 7 28.41 18.75 3.00
C GLU A 7 27.87 19.41 1.74
N GLY A 8 26.79 18.84 1.21
CA GLY A 8 26.07 19.38 0.07
C GLY A 8 26.05 18.42 -1.11
N SER A 9 25.02 17.59 -1.16
CA SER A 9 24.34 17.44 -2.45
C SER A 9 22.87 17.70 -2.19
N GLY A 10 22.33 18.68 -2.91
CA GLY A 10 20.89 18.82 -3.05
C GLY A 10 20.28 17.54 -3.64
N PRO A 11 18.96 17.50 -3.84
CA PRO A 11 18.30 16.34 -4.43
C PRO A 11 18.99 15.96 -5.75
N VAL A 12 19.52 14.74 -5.83
CA VAL A 12 20.17 14.20 -7.03
C VAL A 12 19.17 14.27 -8.18
N HIS A 13 19.49 15.07 -9.19
CA HIS A 13 18.64 15.24 -10.36
C HIS A 13 18.87 14.07 -11.32
N VAL A 14 17.85 13.23 -11.49
CA VAL A 14 17.89 12.09 -12.41
C VAL A 14 16.99 12.40 -13.61
N PRO A 15 17.56 12.62 -14.81
CA PRO A 15 16.76 12.82 -16.01
C PRO A 15 15.93 11.57 -16.35
N PHE A 16 14.78 11.77 -17.00
CA PHE A 16 13.94 10.67 -17.46
C PHE A 16 14.70 9.72 -18.41
N GLY A 17 14.52 8.42 -18.19
CA GLY A 17 15.14 7.37 -19.00
C GLY A 17 16.64 7.15 -18.71
N GLN A 18 17.17 7.74 -17.64
CA GLN A 18 18.56 7.59 -17.23
C GLN A 18 18.65 7.04 -15.81
N VAL A 19 19.77 6.37 -15.51
CA VAL A 19 20.13 5.94 -14.16
C VAL A 19 21.43 6.64 -13.79
N VAL A 20 21.45 7.29 -12.63
CA VAL A 20 22.69 7.88 -12.07
C VAL A 20 23.32 6.84 -11.15
N ALA A 21 24.53 6.41 -11.46
CA ALA A 21 25.30 5.42 -10.73
C ALA A 21 26.46 6.07 -9.98
N ASN A 22 26.80 5.54 -8.81
CA ASN A 22 27.99 5.95 -8.08
C ASN A 22 29.23 5.57 -8.89
N GLU A 23 30.21 6.47 -8.95
CA GLU A 23 31.46 6.29 -9.71
C GLU A 23 32.14 4.93 -9.45
N LYS A 24 32.03 4.38 -8.24
CA LYS A 24 32.59 3.06 -7.88
C LYS A 24 32.07 1.89 -8.73
N TRP A 25 30.92 2.05 -9.40
CA TRP A 25 30.34 1.04 -10.29
C TRP A 25 30.87 1.12 -11.72
N ARG A 26 31.70 2.12 -12.05
CA ARG A 26 32.28 2.26 -13.39
C ARG A 26 33.11 1.02 -13.74
N GLY A 27 32.87 0.49 -14.94
CA GLY A 27 33.57 -0.70 -15.44
C GLY A 27 33.13 -2.02 -14.81
N SER A 28 32.20 -2.01 -13.84
CA SER A 28 31.65 -3.25 -13.27
C SER A 28 30.82 -4.03 -14.29
N GLN A 29 30.72 -5.35 -14.11
CA GLN A 29 29.86 -6.21 -14.93
C GLN A 29 28.39 -5.76 -14.87
N LEU A 30 27.93 -5.27 -13.71
CA LEU A 30 26.57 -4.75 -13.55
C LEU A 30 26.35 -3.51 -14.43
N ALA A 31 27.28 -2.55 -14.41
CA ALA A 31 27.19 -1.37 -15.25
C ALA A 31 27.23 -1.73 -16.75
N GLN A 32 28.11 -2.66 -17.14
CA GLN A 32 28.20 -3.17 -18.51
C GLN A 32 26.90 -3.86 -18.95
N GLY A 33 26.28 -4.67 -18.09
CA GLY A 33 25.03 -5.36 -18.40
C GLY A 33 23.82 -4.43 -18.59
N MET A 34 23.90 -3.20 -18.05
CA MET A 34 22.90 -2.15 -18.23
C MET A 34 23.16 -1.28 -19.47
N GLN A 35 24.42 -1.16 -19.89
CA GLN A 35 24.79 -0.39 -21.09
C GLN A 35 24.07 -0.94 -22.33
N GLY A 36 23.55 -0.03 -23.15
CA GLY A 36 22.76 -0.37 -24.35
C GLY A 36 21.25 -0.59 -24.10
N LYS A 37 20.82 -0.80 -22.85
CA LYS A 37 19.39 -0.89 -22.48
C LYS A 37 18.87 0.39 -21.83
N ILE A 38 19.71 1.03 -21.03
CA ILE A 38 19.40 2.29 -20.35
C ILE A 38 20.66 3.16 -20.29
N LYS A 39 20.49 4.48 -20.38
CA LYS A 39 21.62 5.41 -20.28
C LYS A 39 22.07 5.49 -18.82
N LEU A 40 23.31 5.11 -18.58
CA LEU A 40 23.92 5.12 -17.25
C LEU A 40 24.89 6.31 -17.15
N VAL A 41 24.64 7.20 -16.20
CA VAL A 41 25.46 8.38 -15.91
C VAL A 41 26.19 8.10 -14.61
N PHE A 42 27.49 8.37 -14.55
CA PHE A 42 28.26 8.17 -13.32
C PHE A 42 28.52 9.52 -12.65
N GLU A 43 28.33 9.57 -11.34
CA GLU A 43 28.53 10.77 -10.54
C GLU A 43 29.28 10.43 -9.24
N ASP A 44 30.23 11.29 -8.90
CA ASP A 44 30.98 11.23 -7.65
C ASP A 44 30.15 11.76 -6.47
N GLY A 45 30.43 11.28 -5.26
CA GLY A 45 29.78 11.80 -4.05
C GLY A 45 28.35 11.32 -3.79
N LEU A 46 27.85 10.32 -4.54
CA LEU A 46 26.53 9.73 -4.31
C LEU A 46 26.42 8.90 -3.01
N THR A 47 27.49 8.72 -2.26
CA THR A 47 27.51 7.98 -0.98
C THR A 47 26.50 8.62 -0.01
N PRO A 48 25.51 7.88 0.51
CA PRO A 48 25.52 6.43 0.73
C PRO A 48 24.88 5.54 -0.36
N VAL A 49 24.36 6.10 -1.45
CA VAL A 49 23.55 5.42 -2.48
C VAL A 49 24.42 4.88 -3.64
N ASP A 50 23.99 3.76 -4.23
CA ASP A 50 24.67 3.13 -5.37
C ASP A 50 24.11 3.55 -6.72
N PHE A 51 22.78 3.58 -6.86
CA PHE A 51 22.09 3.98 -8.09
C PHE A 51 20.85 4.78 -7.77
N TYR A 52 20.59 5.86 -8.52
CA TYR A 52 19.31 6.56 -8.53
C TYR A 52 18.57 6.26 -9.83
N LEU A 53 17.35 5.73 -9.68
CA LEU A 53 16.42 5.49 -10.79
C LEU A 53 15.58 6.75 -11.07
N SER A 54 15.40 7.58 -10.05
CA SER A 54 14.73 8.89 -10.11
C SER A 54 15.22 9.74 -8.94
N SER A 55 14.82 11.01 -8.87
CA SER A 55 15.11 11.88 -7.72
C SER A 55 14.51 11.40 -6.40
N ARG A 56 13.69 10.33 -6.40
CA ARG A 56 12.99 9.79 -5.22
C ARG A 56 13.14 8.29 -5.03
N SER A 57 13.70 7.58 -6.00
CA SER A 57 13.90 6.14 -5.95
C SER A 57 15.37 5.83 -6.20
N CYS A 58 15.96 5.12 -5.25
CA CYS A 58 17.34 4.71 -5.32
C CYS A 58 17.52 3.25 -4.90
N ILE A 59 18.62 2.67 -5.34
CA ILE A 59 19.04 1.32 -5.01
C ILE A 59 20.31 1.41 -4.16
N LEU A 60 20.29 0.63 -3.09
CA LEU A 60 21.45 0.31 -2.27
C LEU A 60 21.81 -1.15 -2.57
N TYR A 61 22.96 -1.34 -3.18
CA TYR A 61 23.50 -2.66 -3.48
C TYR A 61 24.34 -3.14 -2.29
N VAL A 62 24.02 -4.33 -1.79
CA VAL A 62 24.73 -5.01 -0.72
C VAL A 62 25.36 -6.25 -1.32
N THR A 63 26.69 -6.29 -1.32
CA THR A 63 27.44 -7.44 -1.84
C THR A 63 27.45 -8.59 -0.82
N GLU A 64 27.86 -9.78 -1.26
CA GLU A 64 28.07 -10.91 -0.36
C GLU A 64 29.09 -10.57 0.73
N ALA A 65 30.19 -9.90 0.37
CA ALA A 65 31.20 -9.44 1.31
C ALA A 65 30.63 -8.44 2.33
N ASP A 66 29.72 -7.54 1.92
CA ASP A 66 29.04 -6.63 2.85
C ASP A 66 28.15 -7.37 3.85
N LEU A 67 27.53 -8.47 3.42
CA LEU A 67 26.67 -9.30 4.26
C LEU A 67 27.49 -10.10 5.29
N VAL A 68 28.62 -10.68 4.86
CA VAL A 68 29.55 -11.42 5.73
C VAL A 68 30.34 -10.48 6.64
N GLY A 69 30.66 -9.28 6.17
CA GLY A 69 31.42 -8.24 6.89
C GLY A 69 30.68 -7.57 8.05
N GLY A 70 29.50 -8.04 8.42
CA GLY A 70 28.76 -7.59 9.59
C GLY A 70 27.71 -6.52 9.31
N SER A 71 27.60 -5.51 10.17
CA SER A 71 26.45 -4.58 10.20
C SER A 71 26.68 -3.23 9.51
N SER A 72 27.80 -3.05 8.80
CA SER A 72 28.18 -1.78 8.15
C SER A 72 27.13 -1.29 7.15
N TYR A 73 26.53 -2.20 6.36
CA TYR A 73 25.47 -1.88 5.39
C TYR A 73 24.21 -1.32 6.07
N ARG A 74 23.92 -1.68 7.33
CA ARG A 74 22.74 -1.21 8.07
C ARG A 74 22.80 0.30 8.33
N LYS A 75 24.00 0.85 8.55
CA LYS A 75 24.19 2.31 8.72
C LYS A 75 23.79 3.07 7.45
N ARG A 76 24.13 2.52 6.27
CA ARG A 76 23.73 3.10 4.96
C ARG A 76 22.21 3.07 4.77
N LEU A 77 21.57 1.94 5.12
CA LEU A 77 20.11 1.78 5.05
C LEU A 77 19.37 2.81 5.91
N VAL A 78 19.79 2.97 7.17
CA VAL A 78 19.15 3.94 8.09
C VAL A 78 19.30 5.37 7.57
N ARG A 79 20.48 5.74 7.04
CA ARG A 79 20.71 7.08 6.49
C ARG A 79 19.79 7.40 5.32
N VAL A 80 19.57 6.45 4.41
CA VAL A 80 18.66 6.64 3.26
C VAL A 80 17.19 6.65 3.69
N ARG A 81 16.79 5.77 4.61
CA ARG A 81 15.42 5.73 5.15
C ARG A 81 14.99 7.08 5.70
N ASN A 82 15.85 7.72 6.50
CA ASN A 82 15.55 9.01 7.12
C ASN A 82 15.36 10.15 6.09
N VAL A 83 15.89 10.01 4.86
CA VAL A 83 15.79 11.01 3.79
C VAL A 83 14.53 10.81 2.93
N GLN A 84 14.01 9.58 2.80
CA GLN A 84 12.97 9.23 1.81
C GLN A 84 11.52 9.29 2.30
N GLU A 85 11.24 9.50 3.59
CA GLU A 85 9.88 9.42 4.16
C GLU A 85 8.87 10.48 3.66
N GLN A 86 9.26 11.41 2.77
CA GLN A 86 8.45 12.61 2.49
C GLN A 86 7.72 12.68 1.15
N THR A 87 7.74 11.69 0.24
CA THR A 87 7.02 11.91 -1.03
C THR A 87 6.28 10.73 -1.65
N LYS A 88 4.97 10.92 -1.87
CA LYS A 88 4.05 9.98 -2.51
C LYS A 88 4.04 10.19 -4.03
N GLU A 89 4.35 9.14 -4.78
CA GLU A 89 4.20 9.11 -6.23
C GLU A 89 2.70 9.03 -6.65
N PRO A 90 2.32 9.61 -7.79
CA PRO A 90 0.95 9.52 -8.31
C PRO A 90 0.61 8.10 -8.76
N ARG A 91 -0.62 7.68 -8.41
CA ARG A 91 -1.09 6.29 -8.48
C ARG A 91 -1.40 5.88 -9.92
N LYS A 92 -0.45 5.23 -10.60
CA LYS A 92 -0.69 4.44 -11.82
C LYS A 92 -0.76 2.92 -11.56
N ASN A 93 -0.53 2.50 -10.31
CA ASN A 93 -0.59 1.10 -9.93
C ASN A 93 -2.07 0.65 -9.84
N PRO A 94 -2.49 -0.39 -10.58
CA PRO A 94 -3.86 -0.90 -10.55
C PRO A 94 -4.28 -1.45 -9.16
N PHE A 95 -3.32 -1.81 -8.31
CA PHE A 95 -3.55 -2.25 -6.93
C PHE A 95 -3.65 -1.10 -5.92
N LEU A 96 -3.35 0.15 -6.33
CA LEU A 96 -3.55 1.36 -5.53
C LEU A 96 -4.84 2.08 -5.95
N GLY A 97 -5.87 1.30 -6.29
CA GLY A 97 -7.19 1.80 -6.68
C GLY A 97 -7.73 2.86 -5.72
N ARG A 98 -8.48 3.82 -6.27
CA ARG A 98 -9.16 4.84 -5.46
C ARG A 98 -9.99 4.11 -4.39
N LYS A 99 -9.94 4.56 -3.14
CA LYS A 99 -10.83 4.07 -2.08
C LYS A 99 -12.25 4.47 -2.47
N GLN A 100 -12.91 3.65 -3.27
CA GLN A 100 -14.25 3.92 -3.76
C GLN A 100 -15.19 3.44 -2.66
N THR A 101 -15.70 4.37 -1.87
CA THR A 101 -16.66 4.17 -0.77
C THR A 101 -18.08 3.91 -1.27
N GLN A 102 -18.23 3.21 -2.40
CA GLN A 102 -19.53 2.85 -2.96
C GLN A 102 -19.72 1.35 -2.77
N ILE A 103 -20.38 0.97 -1.67
CA ILE A 103 -20.87 -0.39 -1.48
C ILE A 103 -21.91 -0.62 -2.57
N SER A 104 -21.70 -1.64 -3.40
CA SER A 104 -22.67 -2.00 -4.43
C SER A 104 -23.90 -2.65 -3.78
N GLU A 105 -25.11 -2.31 -4.25
CA GLU A 105 -26.37 -2.89 -3.77
C GLU A 105 -26.37 -4.44 -3.73
N PRO A 106 -25.76 -5.16 -4.70
CA PRO A 106 -25.65 -6.61 -4.63
C PRO A 106 -24.77 -7.11 -3.48
N ALA A 107 -23.75 -6.35 -3.08
CA ALA A 107 -22.92 -6.68 -1.92
C ALA A 107 -23.71 -6.49 -0.62
N LEU A 108 -24.53 -5.45 -0.54
CA LEU A 108 -25.43 -5.23 0.60
C LEU A 108 -26.43 -6.38 0.75
N LEU A 109 -27.07 -6.81 -0.34
CA LEU A 109 -27.97 -7.96 -0.37
C LEU A 109 -27.28 -9.25 0.08
N ARG A 110 -26.05 -9.50 -0.39
CA ARG A 110 -25.28 -10.68 0.02
C ARG A 110 -25.00 -10.67 1.53
N THR A 111 -24.68 -9.51 2.10
CA THR A 111 -24.44 -9.35 3.54
C THR A 111 -25.71 -9.64 4.34
N VAL A 112 -26.86 -9.11 3.93
CA VAL A 112 -28.14 -9.37 4.60
C VAL A 112 -28.57 -10.84 4.51
N GLN A 113 -28.24 -11.52 3.40
CA GLN A 113 -28.49 -12.96 3.23
C GLN A 113 -27.64 -13.86 4.15
N GLN A 114 -26.60 -13.34 4.80
CA GLN A 114 -25.85 -14.12 5.80
C GLN A 114 -26.58 -14.20 7.15
N ILE A 115 -27.63 -13.41 7.34
CA ILE A 115 -28.41 -13.43 8.58
C ILE A 115 -29.27 -14.70 8.62
N PRO A 116 -29.23 -15.50 9.71
CA PRO A 116 -30.05 -16.70 9.84
C PRO A 116 -31.54 -16.41 9.58
N GLY A 117 -32.17 -17.22 8.73
CA GLY A 117 -33.59 -17.07 8.37
C GLY A 117 -33.89 -16.00 7.32
N VAL A 118 -32.89 -15.24 6.85
CA VAL A 118 -33.03 -14.21 5.80
C VAL A 118 -32.49 -14.72 4.47
N GLY A 119 -33.40 -15.13 3.57
CA GLY A 119 -33.07 -15.61 2.23
C GLY A 119 -33.19 -14.55 1.13
N LYS A 120 -33.12 -15.00 -0.14
CA LYS A 120 -33.17 -14.16 -1.35
C LYS A 120 -34.42 -13.28 -1.47
N VAL A 121 -35.55 -13.71 -0.88
CA VAL A 121 -36.83 -12.98 -0.92
C VAL A 121 -36.93 -11.96 0.23
N LYS A 122 -36.47 -12.33 1.42
CA LYS A 122 -36.58 -11.48 2.62
C LYS A 122 -35.52 -10.37 2.65
N ALA A 123 -34.32 -10.64 2.13
CA ALA A 123 -33.23 -9.66 2.08
C ALA A 123 -33.59 -8.35 1.35
N PRO A 124 -34.16 -8.36 0.12
CA PRO A 124 -34.56 -7.12 -0.55
C PRO A 124 -35.72 -6.40 0.15
N LEU A 125 -36.67 -7.13 0.74
CA LEU A 125 -37.78 -6.53 1.50
C LEU A 125 -37.28 -5.82 2.77
N LEU A 126 -36.32 -6.43 3.48
CA LEU A 126 -35.67 -5.81 4.63
C LEU A 126 -34.89 -4.56 4.23
N LEU A 127 -34.17 -4.59 3.11
CA LEU A 127 -33.41 -3.43 2.63
C LEU A 127 -34.29 -2.31 2.07
N GLN A 128 -35.51 -2.63 1.58
CA GLN A 128 -36.49 -1.60 1.25
C GLN A 128 -36.94 -0.81 2.47
N LYS A 129 -37.17 -1.49 3.60
CA LYS A 129 -37.61 -0.83 4.84
C LYS A 129 -36.44 -0.22 5.63
N PHE A 130 -35.28 -0.86 5.59
CA PHE A 130 -34.06 -0.46 6.28
C PHE A 130 -32.91 -0.33 5.26
N PRO A 131 -32.74 0.85 4.63
CA PRO A 131 -31.76 1.08 3.56
C PRO A 131 -30.28 0.83 3.90
N SER A 132 -29.95 0.58 5.17
CA SER A 132 -28.58 0.35 5.63
C SER A 132 -28.48 -0.79 6.65
N ILE A 133 -27.35 -1.49 6.69
CA ILE A 133 -27.09 -2.52 7.71
C ILE A 133 -27.17 -1.94 9.11
N GLN A 134 -26.73 -0.69 9.30
CA GLN A 134 -26.81 -0.01 10.59
C GLN A 134 -28.25 0.22 11.05
N GLN A 135 -29.15 0.60 10.13
CA GLN A 135 -30.58 0.72 10.48
C GLN A 135 -31.19 -0.65 10.75
N LEU A 136 -30.81 -1.67 9.99
CA LEU A 136 -31.29 -3.04 10.20
C LEU A 136 -30.84 -3.59 11.56
N SER A 137 -29.60 -3.32 12.00
CA SER A 137 -29.09 -3.79 13.29
C SER A 137 -29.74 -3.10 14.48
N ASN A 138 -30.14 -1.84 14.32
CA ASN A 138 -30.78 -1.04 15.37
C ASN A 138 -32.31 -1.15 15.38
N ALA A 139 -32.90 -1.87 14.43
CA ALA A 139 -34.35 -2.04 14.34
C ALA A 139 -34.89 -2.85 15.53
N SER A 140 -36.07 -2.44 16.02
CA SER A 140 -36.78 -3.17 17.07
C SER A 140 -37.43 -4.44 16.50
N ILE A 141 -37.73 -5.40 17.39
CA ILE A 141 -38.37 -6.67 17.00
C ILE A 141 -39.70 -6.42 16.29
N GLN A 142 -40.50 -5.46 16.80
CA GLN A 142 -41.80 -5.09 16.22
C GLN A 142 -41.67 -4.54 14.79
N GLU A 143 -40.61 -3.78 14.50
CA GLU A 143 -40.40 -3.24 13.15
C GLU A 143 -39.93 -4.30 12.17
N LEU A 144 -39.16 -5.30 12.63
CA LEU A 144 -38.73 -6.46 11.84
C LEU A 144 -39.89 -7.43 11.55
N GLU A 145 -40.79 -7.61 12.52
CA GLU A 145 -41.99 -8.46 12.41
C GLU A 145 -42.85 -8.11 11.20
N GLN A 146 -42.99 -6.81 10.90
CA GLN A 146 -43.76 -6.33 9.75
C GLN A 146 -43.24 -6.84 8.39
N VAL A 147 -42.00 -7.32 8.32
CA VAL A 147 -41.37 -7.77 7.07
C VAL A 147 -41.14 -9.29 7.04
N VAL A 148 -40.73 -9.89 8.17
CA VAL A 148 -40.25 -11.29 8.18
C VAL A 148 -41.00 -12.24 9.12
N GLY A 149 -41.93 -11.73 9.93
CA GLY A 149 -42.70 -12.45 10.95
C GLY A 149 -41.96 -12.66 12.28
N GLN A 150 -42.71 -12.97 13.35
CA GLN A 150 -42.24 -13.06 14.75
C GLN A 150 -40.96 -13.87 14.94
N ALA A 151 -40.97 -15.12 14.48
CA ALA A 151 -39.88 -16.05 14.73
C ALA A 151 -38.57 -15.58 14.07
N VAL A 152 -38.65 -15.02 12.86
CA VAL A 152 -37.47 -14.53 12.14
C VAL A 152 -37.03 -13.17 12.67
N ALA A 153 -37.95 -12.30 13.06
CA ALA A 153 -37.62 -11.02 13.69
C ALA A 153 -36.83 -11.20 14.99
N GLN A 154 -37.23 -12.16 15.83
CA GLN A 154 -36.49 -12.53 17.04
C GLN A 154 -35.09 -13.08 16.71
N GLN A 155 -34.98 -13.95 15.70
CA GLN A 155 -33.67 -14.48 15.26
C GLN A 155 -32.72 -13.38 14.77
N ILE A 156 -33.23 -12.43 13.97
CA ILE A 156 -32.44 -11.29 13.48
C ILE A 156 -31.97 -10.42 14.66
N HIS A 157 -32.88 -10.09 15.58
CA HIS A 157 -32.54 -9.24 16.72
C HIS A 157 -31.52 -9.91 17.65
N VAL A 158 -31.69 -11.21 17.94
CA VAL A 158 -30.71 -12.00 18.70
C VAL A 158 -29.38 -12.06 17.96
N PHE A 159 -29.36 -12.27 16.64
CA PHE A 159 -28.12 -12.27 15.85
C PHE A 159 -27.31 -10.98 15.98
N PHE A 160 -27.97 -9.81 16.09
CA PHE A 160 -27.28 -8.52 16.25
C PHE A 160 -26.93 -8.15 17.70
N THR A 161 -27.69 -8.63 18.68
CA THR A 161 -27.56 -8.23 20.10
C THR A 161 -26.85 -9.26 20.97
N GLN A 162 -26.78 -10.52 20.51
CA GLN A 162 -26.08 -11.57 21.23
C GLN A 162 -24.58 -11.32 21.14
N SER A 163 -24.01 -10.75 22.20
CA SER A 163 -22.57 -10.72 22.41
C SER A 163 -22.04 -12.14 22.50
N ARG A 164 -21.00 -12.43 21.72
CA ARG A 164 -20.27 -13.70 21.77
C ARG A 164 -19.21 -13.69 22.85
#